data_AF-A0AAN6XMC1-F1
#
_entry.id   AF-A0AAN6XMC1-F1
#
_cell.length_a   1.000
_cell.length_b   1.000
_cell.length_c   1.000
_cell.angle_alpha   90.00
_cell.angle_beta   90.00
_cell.angle_gamma   90.00
#
_symmetry.space_group_name_H-M   'P 1'
#
loop_
_entity.id
_entity.type
_entity.pdbx_description
1 polymer ?
#
loop_
_entity_poly.entity_id
_entity_poly.type
_entity_poly.pdbx_seq_one_letter_code
_entity_poly.pdbx_strand_id
1 'polypeptide(L)'
;MRFPPQAFNATDSFTPFQRQRGMFFQEDSDYQTEDDEEDEDPRGYLHVYRVTKPLKLLYLDGTSAGNTEMGTLDFQDFVLRGDRDAEVWDEYGRAQSLCGIATGWGLQGVIRMEAGFEIIKCDFSDSMELVSVIQRPSEPKAGPGWEGYSEVHPMEWIRATSQRYHGIGASRVVLDFSSMVSAMFYPVSLDNDSKSKPHLPRLRHTTDEELQDIRARVEEVVYERLDGKNSTINWQEVTDLIVGRYADRLWFMTERAQTLQEFLGELNHLTNTHVNYAAEREGYRDATSRCERHYLTSVTPRTPEDHLILTALEEVMHGICGRLFAVRLYIEYEIGHKYGYKAPAAQEDKVLQSSKKSIKHLMDTLRWTRWKECTTCSFHEVCFIPMWPVGDKDSYEQPNCRDHISIQDNWWDNRYWDMPKMRHPPKLPPKEDL
;
A
#
# COMPACT_ATOMS: atom_id res chain seq x y z
N MET A 1 -40.50 18.65 -23.41
CA MET A 1 -41.43 17.92 -22.52
C MET A 1 -41.10 18.31 -21.10
N ARG A 2 -42.00 19.03 -20.44
CA ARG A 2 -41.88 19.46 -19.03
C ARG A 2 -42.83 18.58 -18.23
N PHE A 3 -42.31 17.86 -17.24
CA PHE A 3 -43.16 17.13 -16.28
C PHE A 3 -43.60 18.10 -15.17
N PRO A 4 -44.88 18.07 -14.74
CA PRO A 4 -45.37 18.92 -13.67
C PRO A 4 -44.96 18.36 -12.28
N PRO A 5 -44.88 19.22 -11.24
CA PRO A 5 -44.57 18.79 -9.88
C PRO A 5 -45.81 18.16 -9.22
N GLN A 6 -45.67 16.94 -8.68
CA GLN A 6 -46.67 16.36 -7.78
C GLN A 6 -46.50 16.93 -6.38
N ALA A 7 -47.58 17.51 -5.86
CA ALA A 7 -47.71 17.96 -4.48
C ALA A 7 -47.82 16.74 -3.55
N PHE A 8 -46.97 16.66 -2.53
CA PHE A 8 -47.16 15.74 -1.40
C PHE A 8 -48.14 16.38 -0.41
N ASN A 9 -49.32 15.77 -0.29
CA ASN A 9 -50.25 16.06 0.81
C ASN A 9 -49.67 15.52 2.12
N ALA A 10 -49.46 16.43 3.07
CA ALA A 10 -49.25 16.10 4.46
C ALA A 10 -50.62 15.89 5.12
N THR A 11 -50.91 14.70 5.61
CA THR A 11 -51.69 14.45 6.84
C THR A 11 -51.73 12.95 7.15
N ASP A 12 -51.56 12.68 8.43
CA ASP A 12 -51.76 11.44 9.19
C ASP A 12 -50.72 10.31 9.01
N SER A 13 -50.20 9.68 10.07
CA SER A 13 -50.18 9.92 11.51
C SER A 13 -49.28 8.83 12.13
N PHE A 14 -48.71 9.10 13.31
CA PHE A 14 -48.01 8.15 14.19
C PHE A 14 -46.73 7.47 13.65
N THR A 15 -45.58 8.11 13.87
CA THR A 15 -44.30 7.39 14.01
C THR A 15 -44.12 6.98 15.47
N PRO A 16 -44.09 5.67 15.81
CA PRO A 16 -43.55 5.22 17.08
C PRO A 16 -42.06 5.58 17.09
N PHE A 17 -41.58 6.11 18.22
CA PHE A 17 -40.15 6.18 18.51
C PHE A 17 -39.57 4.75 18.49
N GLN A 18 -39.07 4.30 17.33
CA GLN A 18 -38.20 3.13 17.27
C GLN A 18 -36.80 3.58 17.68
N ARG A 19 -36.40 3.16 18.88
CA ARG A 19 -35.05 3.28 19.42
C ARG A 19 -34.03 2.86 18.36
N GLN A 20 -33.09 3.75 18.08
CA GLN A 20 -31.83 3.39 17.44
C GLN A 20 -31.15 2.31 18.30
N ARG A 21 -30.99 1.09 17.77
CA ARG A 21 -30.00 0.14 18.28
C ARG A 21 -28.63 0.62 17.81
N GLY A 22 -28.06 1.55 18.57
CA GLY A 22 -26.61 1.58 18.73
C GLY A 22 -26.24 0.43 19.65
N MET A 23 -25.28 -0.38 19.21
CA MET A 23 -24.69 -1.46 20.01
C MET A 23 -24.09 -0.84 21.29
N PHE A 24 -24.78 -1.05 22.40
CA PHE A 24 -24.30 -0.89 23.77
C PHE A 24 -24.68 -2.18 24.44
N PHE A 25 -23.79 -3.01 24.98
CA PHE A 25 -24.13 -3.81 26.15
C PHE A 25 -22.94 -4.16 27.04
N GLN A 26 -23.31 -4.29 28.31
CA GLN A 26 -22.56 -4.56 29.52
C GLN A 26 -23.08 -5.91 30.06
N GLU A 27 -22.15 -6.75 30.52
CA GLU A 27 -22.20 -7.99 31.33
C GLU A 27 -23.52 -8.76 31.57
N ASP A 28 -23.45 -10.05 31.20
CA ASP A 28 -23.96 -11.32 31.78
C ASP A 28 -25.35 -11.41 32.48
N SER A 29 -26.21 -12.29 31.95
CA SER A 29 -26.77 -13.43 32.72
C SER A 29 -27.54 -14.43 31.84
N ASP A 30 -27.21 -15.71 31.98
CA ASP A 30 -27.93 -16.90 31.50
C ASP A 30 -29.44 -16.86 31.76
N TYR A 31 -30.28 -17.04 30.72
CA TYR A 31 -31.54 -17.79 30.77
C TYR A 31 -31.98 -18.13 29.33
N GLN A 32 -31.98 -19.43 29.00
CA GLN A 32 -32.53 -19.97 27.76
C GLN A 32 -34.06 -19.80 27.72
N THR A 33 -34.56 -19.05 26.74
CA THR A 33 -35.92 -19.17 26.21
C THR A 33 -35.84 -19.50 24.74
N GLU A 34 -36.32 -20.69 24.38
CA GLU A 34 -36.68 -21.06 23.01
C GLU A 34 -37.82 -20.13 22.57
N ASP A 35 -37.51 -19.14 21.73
CA ASP A 35 -38.52 -18.36 21.01
C ASP A 35 -38.38 -18.65 19.51
N ASP A 36 -39.41 -19.30 18.97
CA ASP A 36 -39.69 -19.46 17.54
C ASP A 36 -40.01 -18.09 16.90
N GLU A 37 -39.02 -17.21 16.76
CA GLU A 37 -39.13 -16.05 15.88
C GLU A 37 -38.76 -16.48 14.45
N GLU A 38 -39.73 -16.35 13.52
CA GLU A 38 -39.51 -16.45 12.08
C GLU A 38 -38.23 -15.69 11.71
N ASP A 39 -37.20 -16.40 11.24
CA ASP A 39 -35.92 -15.85 10.81
C ASP A 39 -36.13 -14.64 9.90
N GLU A 40 -36.06 -13.42 10.45
CA GLU A 40 -35.95 -12.20 9.65
C GLU A 40 -34.66 -12.35 8.82
N ASP A 41 -34.85 -12.63 7.53
CA ASP A 41 -33.80 -12.71 6.51
C ASP A 41 -32.87 -11.49 6.67
N PRO A 42 -31.63 -11.68 7.17
CA PRO A 42 -30.79 -10.57 7.60
C PRO A 42 -30.32 -9.79 6.38
N ARG A 43 -31.07 -8.76 6.01
CA ARG A 43 -30.72 -7.91 4.86
C ARG A 43 -29.62 -6.94 5.23
N GLY A 44 -28.59 -6.85 4.40
CA GLY A 44 -27.56 -5.82 4.50
C GLY A 44 -28.03 -4.45 4.00
N TYR A 45 -27.29 -3.40 4.35
CA TYR A 45 -27.54 -2.03 3.92
C TYR A 45 -26.26 -1.36 3.42
N LEU A 46 -26.38 -0.59 2.33
CA LEU A 46 -25.34 0.34 1.92
C LEU A 46 -25.61 1.69 2.58
N HIS A 47 -24.75 2.06 3.52
CA HIS A 47 -24.79 3.37 4.17
C HIS A 47 -23.82 4.30 3.43
N VAL A 48 -24.30 5.46 3.02
CA VAL A 48 -23.46 6.51 2.43
C VAL A 48 -23.40 7.66 3.41
N TYR A 49 -22.18 7.97 3.85
CA TYR A 49 -21.90 9.11 4.69
C TYR A 49 -21.13 10.18 3.92
N ARG A 50 -21.37 11.43 4.29
CA ARG A 50 -20.60 12.59 3.84
C ARG A 50 -19.86 13.20 5.01
N VAL A 51 -18.59 13.47 4.80
CA VAL A 51 -17.76 14.22 5.75
C VAL A 51 -18.19 15.70 5.74
N THR A 52 -18.42 16.28 6.92
CA THR A 52 -18.83 17.70 7.06
C THR A 52 -17.65 18.66 7.25
N LYS A 53 -16.50 18.14 7.68
CA LYS A 53 -15.21 18.85 7.81
C LYS A 53 -14.05 17.86 7.65
N PRO A 54 -12.87 18.25 7.12
CA PRO A 54 -11.76 17.32 6.90
C PRO A 54 -11.45 16.46 8.14
N LEU A 55 -11.37 15.14 7.95
CA LEU A 55 -11.02 14.20 9.01
C LEU A 55 -9.50 14.11 9.16
N LYS A 56 -9.05 13.99 10.40
CA LYS A 56 -7.69 13.66 10.81
C LYS A 56 -7.69 12.21 11.26
N LEU A 57 -7.00 11.38 10.50
CA LEU A 57 -7.00 9.94 10.65
C LEU A 57 -5.54 9.46 10.72
N LEU A 58 -5.28 8.48 11.57
CA LEU A 58 -3.99 7.78 11.56
C LEU A 58 -3.97 6.83 10.36
N TYR A 59 -2.98 6.93 9.49
CA TYR A 59 -2.80 5.97 8.40
C TYR A 59 -1.80 4.89 8.82
N LEU A 60 -2.22 3.63 8.74
CA LEU A 60 -1.38 2.46 8.98
C LEU A 60 -1.08 1.82 7.63
N ASP A 61 0.17 1.91 7.20
CA ASP A 61 0.61 1.35 5.91
C ASP A 61 0.90 -0.17 6.00
N GLY A 62 1.31 -0.80 4.89
CA GLY A 62 1.82 -2.17 4.89
C GLY A 62 0.75 -3.25 4.90
N THR A 63 -0.41 -2.99 4.30
CA THR A 63 -1.57 -3.91 4.29
C THR A 63 -2.03 -4.24 5.71
N SER A 64 -2.13 -3.22 6.56
CA SER A 64 -2.39 -3.33 8.00
C SER A 64 -3.77 -3.86 8.40
N ALA A 65 -4.69 -4.08 7.45
CA ALA A 65 -5.93 -4.83 7.69
C ALA A 65 -5.87 -6.27 7.13
N GLY A 66 -4.72 -6.70 6.60
CA GLY A 66 -4.52 -8.07 6.15
C GLY A 66 -4.32 -9.01 7.33
N ASN A 67 -5.30 -9.87 7.62
CA ASN A 67 -5.30 -10.80 8.76
C ASN A 67 -4.34 -11.97 8.54
N THR A 68 -3.04 -11.69 8.68
CA THR A 68 -1.98 -12.68 8.47
C THR A 68 -0.84 -12.54 9.47
N GLU A 69 -0.22 -13.67 9.79
CA GLU A 69 0.99 -13.73 10.61
C GLU A 69 2.26 -13.24 9.89
N MET A 70 2.14 -12.70 8.67
CA MET A 70 3.26 -12.20 7.87
C MET A 70 3.86 -10.87 8.32
N GLY A 71 3.28 -10.22 9.33
CA GLY A 71 3.77 -8.95 9.87
C GLY A 71 2.95 -7.73 9.50
N THR A 72 1.88 -7.90 8.72
CA THR A 72 0.93 -6.83 8.36
C THR A 72 0.33 -6.14 9.59
N LEU A 73 0.16 -6.88 10.69
CA LEU A 73 -0.47 -6.41 11.91
C LEU A 73 0.54 -5.91 12.97
N ASP A 74 1.85 -6.09 12.76
CA ASP A 74 2.88 -5.83 13.79
C ASP A 74 2.84 -4.38 14.30
N PHE A 75 2.58 -3.39 13.45
CA PHE A 75 2.56 -2.00 13.89
C PHE A 75 1.34 -1.68 14.76
N GLN A 76 0.14 -2.16 14.39
CA GLN A 76 -1.05 -1.91 15.20
C GLN A 76 -1.09 -2.75 16.48
N ASP A 77 -0.63 -4.00 16.42
CA ASP A 77 -0.68 -4.90 17.57
C ASP A 77 0.51 -4.67 18.50
N PHE A 78 1.74 -4.67 17.99
CA PHE A 78 2.93 -4.61 18.86
C PHE A 78 3.25 -3.16 19.23
N VAL A 79 3.22 -2.22 18.28
CA VAL A 79 3.60 -0.82 18.55
C VAL A 79 2.45 -0.04 19.19
N LEU A 80 1.27 0.00 18.56
CA LEU A 80 0.18 0.86 19.06
C LEU A 80 -0.53 0.29 20.27
N ARG A 81 -0.92 -1.00 20.21
CA ARG A 81 -1.65 -1.69 21.28
C ARG A 81 -0.75 -2.25 22.38
N GLY A 82 0.52 -2.53 22.10
CA GLY A 82 1.43 -3.20 23.04
C GLY A 82 1.04 -4.66 23.30
N ASP A 83 0.43 -5.32 22.33
CA ASP A 83 -0.18 -6.64 22.45
C ASP A 83 0.43 -7.61 21.42
N ARG A 84 1.42 -8.41 21.84
CA ARG A 84 2.11 -9.38 20.98
C ARG A 84 1.34 -10.68 20.75
N ASP A 85 0.38 -10.94 21.63
CA ASP A 85 -0.40 -12.16 21.65
C ASP A 85 -1.79 -11.93 21.02
N ALA A 86 -2.00 -10.77 20.39
CA ALA A 86 -3.21 -10.42 19.66
C ALA A 86 -3.58 -11.51 18.65
N GLU A 87 -4.81 -11.99 18.74
CA GLU A 87 -5.37 -12.95 17.80
C GLU A 87 -5.49 -12.30 16.41
N VAL A 88 -5.04 -13.01 15.38
CA VAL A 88 -4.97 -12.49 14.00
C VAL A 88 -6.34 -12.02 13.48
N TRP A 89 -7.42 -12.62 14.00
CA TRP A 89 -8.80 -12.38 13.58
C TRP A 89 -9.61 -11.47 14.52
N ASP A 90 -9.00 -10.91 15.57
CA ASP A 90 -9.66 -9.97 16.49
C ASP A 90 -9.83 -8.57 15.87
N GLU A 91 -10.57 -8.48 14.77
CA GLU A 91 -10.79 -7.21 14.09
C GLU A 91 -11.60 -6.21 14.91
N TYR A 92 -12.58 -6.72 15.68
CA TYR A 92 -13.43 -5.88 16.51
C TYR A 92 -12.68 -5.31 17.72
N GLY A 93 -11.99 -6.17 18.49
CA GLY A 93 -11.17 -5.72 19.62
C GLY A 93 -10.02 -4.82 19.16
N ARG A 94 -9.46 -5.09 17.98
CA ARG A 94 -8.51 -4.18 17.30
C ARG A 94 -9.11 -2.82 17.00
N ALA A 95 -10.26 -2.77 16.34
CA ALA A 95 -10.95 -1.51 16.03
C ALA A 95 -11.27 -0.71 17.30
N GLN A 96 -11.75 -1.37 18.36
CA GLN A 96 -12.07 -0.71 19.63
C GLN A 96 -10.83 -0.09 20.29
N SER A 97 -9.72 -0.85 20.38
CA SER A 97 -8.47 -0.35 20.97
C SER A 97 -7.86 0.77 20.15
N LEU A 98 -7.80 0.61 18.81
CA LEU A 98 -7.32 1.65 17.91
C LEU A 98 -8.16 2.93 18.02
N CYS A 99 -9.47 2.82 18.22
CA CYS A 99 -10.31 3.97 18.46
C CYS A 99 -10.05 4.65 19.80
N GLY A 100 -9.82 3.89 20.87
CA GLY A 100 -9.38 4.44 22.15
C GLY A 100 -8.10 5.26 22.02
N ILE A 101 -7.10 4.72 21.30
CA ILE A 101 -5.82 5.40 21.05
C ILE A 101 -6.02 6.65 20.18
N ALA A 102 -6.65 6.51 19.02
CA ALA A 102 -6.83 7.59 18.06
C ALA A 102 -7.61 8.76 18.67
N THR A 103 -8.72 8.48 19.36
CA THR A 103 -9.52 9.52 20.01
C THR A 103 -8.78 10.16 21.19
N GLY A 104 -8.00 9.39 21.96
CA GLY A 104 -7.11 9.90 23.00
C GLY A 104 -6.09 10.90 22.47
N TRP A 105 -5.61 10.71 21.24
CA TRP A 105 -4.71 11.63 20.53
C TRP A 105 -5.44 12.74 19.76
N GLY A 106 -6.77 12.87 19.88
CA GLY A 106 -7.56 13.89 19.18
C GLY A 106 -7.79 13.62 17.69
N LEU A 107 -7.52 12.39 17.23
CA LEU A 107 -7.86 11.91 15.89
C LEU A 107 -9.29 11.34 15.85
N GLN A 108 -9.83 11.16 14.65
CA GLN A 108 -11.22 10.74 14.45
C GLN A 108 -11.36 9.28 14.01
N GLY A 109 -10.23 8.58 13.83
CA GLY A 109 -10.21 7.22 13.30
C GLY A 109 -8.88 6.84 12.67
N VAL A 110 -8.91 5.70 11.98
CA VAL A 110 -7.75 5.06 11.36
C VAL A 110 -8.07 4.68 9.92
N ILE A 111 -7.10 4.84 9.01
CA ILE A 111 -7.12 4.29 7.66
C ILE A 111 -6.14 3.13 7.62
N ARG A 112 -6.55 2.00 7.04
CA ARG A 112 -5.71 0.83 6.82
C ARG A 112 -6.12 0.11 5.54
N MET A 113 -5.29 -0.83 5.08
CA MET A 113 -5.48 -1.52 3.82
C MET A 113 -5.54 -3.03 3.99
N GLU A 114 -6.58 -3.64 3.41
CA GLU A 114 -6.69 -5.08 3.20
C GLU A 114 -6.43 -5.35 1.70
N ALA A 115 -7.45 -5.76 0.95
CA ALA A 115 -7.42 -5.69 -0.51
C ALA A 115 -7.54 -4.24 -0.97
N GLY A 116 -8.50 -3.52 -0.38
CA GLY A 116 -8.69 -2.09 -0.57
C GLY A 116 -8.45 -1.30 0.72
N PHE A 117 -8.71 0.00 0.66
CA PHE A 117 -8.62 0.87 1.84
C PHE A 117 -9.95 0.90 2.60
N GLU A 118 -9.85 0.83 3.91
CA GLU A 118 -10.96 1.00 4.84
C GLU A 118 -10.68 2.11 5.85
N ILE A 119 -11.75 2.64 6.42
CA ILE A 119 -11.70 3.64 7.48
C ILE A 119 -12.42 3.08 8.70
N ILE A 120 -11.70 2.95 9.82
CA ILE A 120 -12.32 2.80 11.13
C ILE A 120 -12.64 4.22 11.63
N LYS A 121 -13.90 4.65 11.48
CA LYS A 121 -14.39 5.90 12.08
C LYS A 121 -14.89 5.60 13.48
N CYS A 122 -14.31 6.27 14.48
CA CYS A 122 -14.59 5.94 15.89
C CYS A 122 -15.92 6.48 16.42
N ASP A 123 -16.43 7.55 15.80
CA ASP A 123 -17.69 8.16 16.19
C ASP A 123 -18.36 8.77 14.96
N PHE A 124 -19.48 8.20 14.50
CA PHE A 124 -20.21 8.70 13.34
C PHE A 124 -21.11 9.91 13.65
N SER A 125 -21.25 10.31 14.92
CA SER A 125 -21.96 11.54 15.29
C SER A 125 -21.10 12.79 15.09
N ASP A 126 -19.76 12.66 15.11
CA ASP A 126 -18.83 13.74 14.80
C ASP A 126 -18.38 13.73 13.33
N SER A 127 -18.40 14.92 12.72
CA SER A 127 -17.84 15.19 11.38
C SER A 127 -18.49 14.43 10.22
N MET A 128 -19.62 13.78 10.43
CA MET A 128 -20.28 12.91 9.45
C MET A 128 -21.76 13.24 9.35
N GLU A 129 -22.30 13.09 8.14
CA GLU A 129 -23.72 13.23 7.83
C GLU A 129 -24.18 11.99 7.07
N LEU A 130 -25.25 11.36 7.54
CA LEU A 130 -25.86 10.24 6.84
C LEU A 130 -26.63 10.76 5.62
N VAL A 131 -26.18 10.38 4.42
CA VAL A 131 -26.76 10.82 3.15
C VAL A 131 -27.85 9.86 2.69
N SER A 132 -27.58 8.55 2.75
CA SER A 132 -28.55 7.54 2.34
C SER A 132 -28.30 6.20 3.02
N VAL A 133 -29.40 5.48 3.26
CA VAL A 133 -29.40 4.08 3.67
C VAL A 133 -30.22 3.32 2.64
N ILE A 134 -29.58 2.42 1.90
CA ILE A 134 -30.26 1.65 0.86
C ILE A 134 -30.06 0.17 1.13
N GLN A 135 -31.16 -0.54 1.34
CA GLN A 135 -31.17 -1.98 1.52
C GLN A 135 -30.51 -2.70 0.33
N ARG A 136 -29.76 -3.76 0.62
CA ARG A 136 -29.12 -4.65 -0.36
C ARG A 136 -29.98 -5.90 -0.58
N PRO A 137 -29.77 -6.65 -1.68
CA PRO A 137 -30.42 -7.95 -1.87
C PRO A 137 -30.23 -8.84 -0.65
N SER A 138 -31.26 -9.61 -0.30
CA SER A 138 -31.19 -10.51 0.85
C SER A 138 -30.40 -11.79 0.51
N GLU A 139 -29.89 -12.46 1.54
CA GLU A 139 -29.23 -13.76 1.39
C GLU A 139 -30.30 -14.86 1.56
N PRO A 140 -30.91 -15.31 0.47
CA PRO A 140 -30.32 -16.44 -0.25
C PRO A 140 -29.95 -16.07 -1.69
N LYS A 141 -29.02 -16.82 -2.28
CA LYS A 141 -28.50 -16.72 -3.67
C LYS A 141 -29.56 -16.82 -4.81
N ALA A 142 -30.84 -16.62 -4.51
CA ALA A 142 -31.98 -16.70 -5.42
C ALA A 142 -32.94 -15.50 -5.30
N GLY A 143 -32.64 -14.49 -4.47
CA GLY A 143 -33.43 -13.26 -4.39
C GLY A 143 -33.18 -12.30 -5.57
N PRO A 144 -34.12 -11.39 -5.88
CA PRO A 144 -33.95 -10.40 -6.93
C PRO A 144 -32.67 -9.56 -6.74
N GLY A 145 -31.83 -9.49 -7.78
CA GLY A 145 -30.56 -8.78 -7.77
C GLY A 145 -29.33 -9.68 -7.58
N TRP A 146 -29.53 -10.98 -7.31
CA TRP A 146 -28.46 -11.98 -7.33
C TRP A 146 -28.31 -12.68 -8.69
N GLU A 147 -29.29 -12.57 -9.59
CA GLU A 147 -29.24 -13.23 -10.91
C GLU A 147 -28.03 -12.76 -11.73
N GLY A 148 -27.12 -13.67 -12.06
CA GLY A 148 -25.90 -13.39 -12.83
C GLY A 148 -24.81 -12.62 -12.06
N TYR A 149 -25.10 -12.13 -10.84
CA TYR A 149 -24.13 -11.40 -10.03
C TYR A 149 -22.94 -12.29 -9.62
N SER A 150 -23.20 -13.55 -9.27
CA SER A 150 -22.16 -14.52 -8.87
C SER A 150 -21.16 -14.85 -9.97
N GLU A 151 -21.54 -14.66 -11.24
CA GLU A 151 -20.68 -14.93 -12.41
C GLU A 151 -19.62 -13.84 -12.62
N VAL A 152 -19.88 -12.62 -12.15
CA VAL A 152 -19.00 -11.46 -12.36
C VAL A 152 -18.40 -10.92 -11.07
N HIS A 153 -18.98 -11.23 -9.92
CA HIS A 153 -18.62 -10.63 -8.64
C HIS A 153 -17.12 -10.75 -8.29
N PRO A 154 -16.49 -11.95 -8.39
CA PRO A 154 -15.04 -12.09 -8.23
C PRO A 154 -14.21 -11.12 -9.10
N MET A 155 -14.53 -11.04 -10.39
CA MET A 155 -13.83 -10.16 -11.33
C MET A 155 -14.05 -8.69 -11.00
N GLU A 156 -15.29 -8.29 -10.70
CA GLU A 156 -15.61 -6.89 -10.38
C GLU A 156 -14.95 -6.45 -9.07
N TRP A 157 -14.84 -7.34 -8.08
CA TRP A 157 -14.14 -7.05 -6.83
C TRP A 157 -12.64 -6.82 -7.08
N ILE A 158 -11.97 -7.68 -7.85
CA ILE A 158 -10.55 -7.49 -8.21
C ILE A 158 -10.37 -6.22 -9.03
N ARG A 159 -11.28 -5.96 -9.98
CA ARG A 159 -11.23 -4.76 -10.79
C ARG A 159 -11.40 -3.50 -9.94
N ALA A 160 -12.30 -3.51 -8.96
CA ALA A 160 -12.49 -2.38 -8.05
C ALA A 160 -11.21 -2.14 -7.22
N THR A 161 -10.57 -3.20 -6.77
CA THR A 161 -9.34 -3.10 -5.98
C THR A 161 -8.13 -2.65 -6.80
N SER A 162 -7.93 -3.20 -8.00
CA SER A 162 -6.77 -2.88 -8.85
C SER A 162 -6.74 -1.42 -9.30
N GLN A 163 -7.90 -0.76 -9.36
CA GLN A 163 -8.00 0.69 -9.61
C GLN A 163 -7.36 1.55 -8.50
N ARG A 164 -6.86 0.96 -7.41
CA ARG A 164 -6.25 1.65 -6.27
C ARG A 164 -4.78 1.29 -6.02
N TYR A 165 -4.15 0.48 -6.88
CA TYR A 165 -2.74 0.08 -6.69
C TYR A 165 -1.75 1.25 -6.58
N HIS A 166 -2.04 2.38 -7.24
CA HIS A 166 -1.13 3.54 -7.27
C HIS A 166 -1.59 4.69 -6.37
N GLY A 167 -2.58 4.50 -5.49
CA GLY A 167 -2.94 5.56 -4.56
C GLY A 167 -4.19 5.36 -3.72
N ILE A 168 -4.32 6.21 -2.71
CA ILE A 168 -5.37 6.13 -1.69
C ILE A 168 -6.53 7.03 -2.09
N GLY A 169 -7.52 6.45 -2.77
CA GLY A 169 -8.84 7.08 -2.89
C GLY A 169 -8.94 8.32 -3.78
N ALA A 170 -8.07 8.47 -4.79
CA ALA A 170 -8.17 9.51 -5.83
C ALA A 170 -8.34 10.93 -5.27
N SER A 171 -7.37 11.37 -4.46
CA SER A 171 -7.31 12.70 -3.79
C SER A 171 -8.31 12.93 -2.65
N ARG A 172 -9.14 11.94 -2.29
CA ARG A 172 -9.99 12.01 -1.09
C ARG A 172 -9.20 11.90 0.22
N VAL A 173 -7.98 11.38 0.14
CA VAL A 173 -7.02 11.30 1.25
C VAL A 173 -5.78 12.10 0.85
N VAL A 174 -5.31 12.93 1.78
CA VAL A 174 -4.05 13.66 1.64
C VAL A 174 -3.10 13.10 2.69
N LEU A 175 -2.03 12.45 2.24
CA LEU A 175 -1.02 11.89 3.14
C LEU A 175 -0.04 12.97 3.56
N ASP A 176 0.26 12.97 4.85
CA ASP A 176 1.29 13.81 5.45
C ASP A 176 2.56 12.99 5.66
N PHE A 177 3.36 12.86 4.61
CA PHE A 177 4.63 12.12 4.67
C PHE A 177 5.63 12.77 5.65
N SER A 178 5.52 14.08 5.89
CA SER A 178 6.35 14.78 6.89
C SER A 178 6.02 14.38 8.33
N SER A 179 5.02 13.51 8.53
CA SER A 179 4.62 12.92 9.80
C SER A 179 4.78 11.39 9.82
N MET A 180 5.49 10.82 8.85
CA MET A 180 5.68 9.37 8.72
C MET A 180 6.60 8.83 9.80
N VAL A 181 6.10 7.90 10.61
CA VAL A 181 6.93 7.09 11.51
C VAL A 181 7.07 5.69 10.91
N SER A 182 8.31 5.20 10.81
CA SER A 182 8.62 3.86 10.33
C SER A 182 9.60 3.19 11.27
N ALA A 183 9.39 1.91 11.57
CA ALA A 183 10.35 1.13 12.34
C ALA A 183 11.73 1.04 11.66
N MET A 184 11.80 1.21 10.32
CA MET A 184 13.05 1.25 9.57
C MET A 184 13.94 2.47 9.90
N PHE A 185 13.40 3.47 10.61
CA PHE A 185 14.16 4.63 11.07
C PHE A 185 14.88 4.40 12.41
N TYR A 186 14.63 3.25 13.06
CA TYR A 186 15.15 2.92 14.37
C TYR A 186 16.16 1.77 14.28
N PRO A 187 17.14 1.70 15.20
CA PRO A 187 18.12 0.62 15.26
C PRO A 187 17.52 -0.66 15.90
N VAL A 188 16.34 -1.07 15.44
CA VAL A 188 15.61 -2.24 15.96
C VAL A 188 15.78 -3.45 15.05
N SER A 189 15.64 -4.66 15.60
CA SER A 189 15.58 -5.86 14.77
C SER A 189 14.29 -5.86 13.95
N LEU A 190 14.44 -6.04 12.64
CA LEU A 190 13.36 -6.28 11.69
C LEU A 190 13.36 -7.74 11.21
N ASP A 191 14.06 -8.62 11.93
CA ASP A 191 14.31 -9.99 11.49
C ASP A 191 13.06 -10.86 11.54
N ASN A 192 12.95 -11.78 10.59
CA ASN A 192 11.85 -12.71 10.49
C ASN A 192 12.33 -14.15 10.58
N ASP A 193 11.87 -14.86 11.62
CA ASP A 193 12.18 -16.28 11.86
C ASP A 193 11.54 -17.22 10.84
N SER A 194 10.62 -16.71 10.01
CA SER A 194 9.96 -17.50 8.98
C SER A 194 10.96 -17.98 7.93
N LYS A 195 11.15 -19.31 7.87
CA LYS A 195 11.96 -19.96 6.83
C LYS A 195 11.42 -19.74 5.42
N SER A 196 10.10 -19.59 5.26
CA SER A 196 9.50 -19.36 3.95
C SER A 196 9.56 -17.91 3.52
N LYS A 197 9.61 -16.96 4.48
CA LYS A 197 9.54 -15.52 4.20
C LYS A 197 10.55 -14.69 5.00
N PRO A 198 11.85 -15.05 5.00
CA PRO A 198 12.85 -14.38 5.83
C PRO A 198 13.09 -12.91 5.44
N HIS A 199 12.57 -12.48 4.28
CA HIS A 199 12.73 -11.13 3.73
C HIS A 199 11.58 -10.17 4.07
N LEU A 200 10.49 -10.65 4.70
CA LEU A 200 9.41 -9.77 5.15
C LEU A 200 9.75 -9.27 6.55
N PRO A 201 9.89 -7.96 6.78
CA PRO A 201 10.32 -7.44 8.08
C PRO A 201 9.29 -7.72 9.17
N ARG A 202 9.76 -7.99 10.39
CA ARG A 202 8.94 -8.25 11.58
C ARG A 202 9.48 -7.53 12.80
N LEU A 203 8.59 -7.14 13.71
CA LEU A 203 8.95 -6.53 15.01
C LEU A 203 8.96 -7.56 16.15
N ARG A 204 9.08 -8.85 15.81
CA ARG A 204 9.02 -9.96 16.77
C ARG A 204 10.15 -9.92 17.80
N HIS A 205 11.35 -9.52 17.37
CA HIS A 205 12.55 -9.48 18.21
C HIS A 205 12.89 -8.09 18.76
N THR A 206 12.15 -7.05 18.35
CA THR A 206 12.22 -5.72 18.96
C THR A 206 11.80 -5.82 20.42
N THR A 207 12.44 -5.11 21.34
CA THR A 207 12.08 -5.11 22.77
C THR A 207 10.88 -4.23 23.05
N ASP A 208 10.20 -4.43 24.18
CA ASP A 208 9.02 -3.62 24.54
C ASP A 208 9.38 -2.14 24.79
N GLU A 209 10.60 -1.86 25.27
CA GLU A 209 11.11 -0.48 25.41
C GLU A 209 11.27 0.19 24.05
N GLU A 210 11.88 -0.49 23.08
CA GLU A 210 12.03 0.02 21.71
C GLU A 210 10.68 0.22 21.01
N LEU A 211 9.72 -0.70 21.19
CA LEU A 211 8.35 -0.53 20.65
C LEU A 211 7.66 0.66 21.29
N GLN A 212 7.82 0.85 22.60
CA GLN A 212 7.25 1.97 23.32
C GLN A 212 7.86 3.30 22.86
N ASP A 213 9.15 3.35 22.55
CA ASP A 213 9.81 4.53 21.99
C ASP A 213 9.24 4.90 20.61
N ILE A 214 9.02 3.90 19.73
CA ILE A 214 8.37 4.12 18.43
C ILE A 214 6.94 4.64 18.64
N ARG A 215 6.17 4.02 19.54
CA ARG A 215 4.79 4.44 19.87
C ARG A 215 4.76 5.87 20.41
N ALA A 216 5.68 6.22 21.30
CA ALA A 216 5.78 7.56 21.87
C ALA A 216 6.08 8.61 20.78
N ARG A 217 6.93 8.28 19.79
CA ARG A 217 7.15 9.17 18.64
C ARG A 217 5.90 9.35 17.79
N VAL A 218 5.13 8.28 17.54
CA VAL A 218 3.84 8.39 16.81
C VAL A 218 2.92 9.38 17.53
N GLU A 219 2.78 9.24 18.85
CA GLU A 219 1.96 10.11 19.68
C GLU A 219 2.43 11.57 19.63
N GLU A 220 3.73 11.82 19.79
CA GLU A 220 4.34 13.15 19.71
C GLU A 220 4.05 13.82 18.36
N VAL A 221 4.33 13.11 17.26
CA VAL A 221 4.10 13.60 15.89
C VAL A 221 2.62 13.92 15.68
N VAL A 222 1.69 13.09 16.19
CA VAL A 222 0.26 13.40 16.09
C VAL A 222 -0.04 14.75 16.75
N TYR A 223 0.40 14.97 18.00
CA TYR A 223 0.14 16.22 18.72
C TYR A 223 0.77 17.45 18.04
N GLU A 224 1.99 17.34 17.52
CA GLU A 224 2.66 18.42 16.79
C GLU A 224 1.91 18.85 15.52
N ARG A 225 1.10 17.94 14.96
CA ARG A 225 0.47 18.08 13.64
C ARG A 225 -1.04 18.29 13.73
N LEU A 226 -1.64 18.14 14.91
CA LEU A 226 -3.08 18.27 15.13
C LEU A 226 -3.63 19.62 14.67
N ASP A 227 -2.88 20.72 14.67
CA ASP A 227 -3.43 22.03 14.28
C ASP A 227 -3.58 22.21 12.75
N GLY A 228 -3.00 21.29 11.96
CA GLY A 228 -3.06 21.27 10.50
C GLY A 228 -2.33 22.43 9.80
N LYS A 229 -1.52 23.21 10.51
CA LYS A 229 -0.85 24.40 9.94
C LYS A 229 0.50 24.11 9.30
N ASN A 230 1.04 22.92 9.51
CA ASN A 230 2.38 22.61 9.08
C ASN A 230 2.41 22.16 7.62
N SER A 231 3.14 22.91 6.81
CA SER A 231 3.40 22.62 5.41
C SER A 231 4.11 21.26 5.24
N THR A 232 3.58 20.41 4.38
CA THR A 232 4.13 19.09 4.05
C THR A 232 5.04 19.18 2.84
N ILE A 233 6.09 18.36 2.81
CA ILE A 233 6.85 18.12 1.58
C ILE A 233 6.12 17.00 0.84
N ASN A 234 5.88 17.17 -0.46
CA ASN A 234 5.29 16.11 -1.27
C ASN A 234 6.36 15.07 -1.62
N TRP A 235 6.72 14.24 -0.63
CA TRP A 235 7.73 13.19 -0.78
C TRP A 235 7.35 12.14 -1.84
N GLN A 236 6.05 11.94 -2.09
CA GLN A 236 5.57 11.09 -3.17
C GLN A 236 6.01 11.64 -4.54
N GLU A 237 5.82 12.94 -4.82
CA GLU A 237 6.27 13.53 -6.09
C GLU A 237 7.79 13.46 -6.28
N VAL A 238 8.57 13.69 -5.23
CA VAL A 238 10.04 13.56 -5.30
C VAL A 238 10.42 12.12 -5.64
N THR A 239 9.78 11.14 -5.00
CA THR A 239 10.00 9.71 -5.25
C THR A 239 9.57 9.31 -6.66
N ASP A 240 8.41 9.78 -7.12
CA ASP A 240 7.87 9.50 -8.46
C ASP A 240 8.78 10.05 -9.57
N LEU A 241 9.37 11.23 -9.38
CA LEU A 241 10.35 11.79 -10.31
C LEU A 241 11.60 10.90 -10.43
N ILE A 242 12.10 10.38 -9.32
CA ILE A 242 13.25 9.48 -9.28
C ILE A 242 12.89 8.15 -9.96
N VAL A 243 11.82 7.48 -9.50
CA VAL A 243 11.38 6.20 -10.05
C VAL A 243 11.09 6.31 -11.54
N GLY A 244 10.33 7.33 -11.95
CA GLY A 244 9.99 7.58 -13.36
C GLY A 244 11.21 7.87 -14.24
N ARG A 245 12.28 8.48 -13.69
CA ARG A 245 13.51 8.72 -14.45
C ARG A 245 14.32 7.45 -14.68
N TYR A 246 14.40 6.57 -13.69
CA TYR A 246 15.39 5.48 -13.68
C TYR A 246 14.78 4.10 -13.96
N ALA A 247 13.58 3.79 -13.47
CA ALA A 247 13.09 2.42 -13.36
C ALA A 247 13.07 1.67 -14.71
N ASP A 248 12.37 2.23 -15.69
CA ASP A 248 12.15 1.59 -16.99
C ASP A 248 13.47 1.49 -17.78
N ARG A 249 14.41 2.42 -17.56
CA ARG A 249 15.70 2.48 -18.27
C ARG A 249 16.69 1.47 -17.70
N LEU A 250 16.75 1.32 -16.37
CA LEU A 250 17.52 0.26 -15.72
C LEU A 250 17.01 -1.12 -16.13
N TRP A 251 15.68 -1.30 -16.20
CA TRP A 251 15.08 -2.52 -16.72
C TRP A 251 15.43 -2.77 -18.19
N PHE A 252 15.33 -1.75 -19.05
CA PHE A 252 15.70 -1.90 -20.46
C PHE A 252 17.18 -2.31 -20.62
N MET A 253 18.08 -1.65 -19.89
CA MET A 253 19.52 -1.92 -19.93
C MET A 253 19.83 -3.38 -19.56
N THR A 254 19.10 -3.95 -18.61
CA THR A 254 19.32 -5.33 -18.13
C THR A 254 18.62 -6.36 -19.01
N GLU A 255 17.31 -6.21 -19.22
CA GLU A 255 16.44 -7.22 -19.82
C GLU A 255 16.33 -7.12 -21.35
N ARG A 256 16.57 -5.96 -21.94
CA ARG A 256 16.25 -5.69 -23.35
C ARG A 256 17.42 -5.32 -24.25
N ALA A 257 18.41 -4.59 -23.75
CA ALA A 257 19.59 -4.23 -24.53
C ALA A 257 20.28 -5.49 -25.09
N GLN A 258 20.40 -5.59 -26.42
CA GLN A 258 21.03 -6.73 -27.11
C GLN A 258 22.49 -6.45 -27.44
N THR A 259 22.84 -5.17 -27.59
CA THR A 259 24.19 -4.74 -27.94
C THR A 259 24.79 -3.83 -26.87
N LEU A 260 26.13 -3.76 -26.82
CA LEU A 260 26.83 -2.82 -25.96
C LEU A 260 26.47 -1.37 -26.29
N GLN A 261 26.20 -1.06 -27.56
CA GLN A 261 25.83 0.29 -28.00
C GLN A 261 24.46 0.72 -27.47
N GLU A 262 23.45 -0.15 -27.49
CA GLU A 262 22.14 0.15 -26.89
C GLU A 262 22.26 0.40 -25.39
N PHE A 263 23.00 -0.47 -24.69
CA PHE A 263 23.27 -0.32 -23.26
C PHE A 263 23.99 1.00 -22.94
N LEU A 264 25.07 1.30 -23.68
CA LEU A 264 25.87 2.50 -23.51
C LEU A 264 25.07 3.76 -23.87
N GLY A 265 24.19 3.69 -24.86
CA GLY A 265 23.28 4.76 -25.23
C GLY A 265 22.37 5.16 -24.07
N GLU A 266 21.72 4.19 -23.43
CA GLU A 266 20.90 4.44 -22.25
C GLU A 266 21.72 4.97 -21.07
N LEU A 267 22.87 4.34 -20.80
CA LEU A 267 23.76 4.77 -19.73
C LEU A 267 24.20 6.23 -19.92
N ASN A 268 24.60 6.60 -21.13
CA ASN A 268 24.98 7.97 -21.47
C ASN A 268 23.78 8.91 -21.39
N HIS A 269 22.60 8.53 -21.84
CA HIS A 269 21.40 9.38 -21.70
C HIS A 269 21.00 9.58 -20.23
N LEU A 270 21.31 8.65 -19.32
CA LEU A 270 21.13 8.84 -17.87
C LEU A 270 22.17 9.80 -17.29
N THR A 271 23.43 9.66 -17.69
CA THR A 271 24.57 10.29 -16.99
C THR A 271 25.06 11.60 -17.62
N ASN A 272 24.89 11.80 -18.94
CA ASN A 272 25.39 13.00 -19.64
C ASN A 272 24.78 14.31 -19.13
N THR A 273 23.52 14.29 -18.67
CA THR A 273 22.87 15.46 -18.04
C THR A 273 23.66 15.98 -16.84
N HIS A 274 24.46 15.12 -16.21
CA HIS A 274 25.24 15.45 -15.03
C HIS A 274 26.72 15.65 -15.34
N VAL A 275 27.19 15.51 -16.58
CA VAL A 275 28.60 15.72 -16.97
C VAL A 275 28.77 17.12 -17.58
N ASN A 276 29.68 17.91 -17.03
CA ASN A 276 30.16 19.18 -17.56
C ASN A 276 31.30 18.96 -18.55
N TYR A 277 30.94 18.78 -19.81
CA TYR A 277 31.89 18.63 -20.92
C TYR A 277 32.74 19.87 -21.22
N ALA A 278 32.44 21.03 -20.64
CA ALA A 278 33.27 22.23 -20.78
C ALA A 278 34.51 22.20 -19.87
N ALA A 279 34.54 21.34 -18.86
CA ALA A 279 35.68 21.19 -17.97
C ALA A 279 36.71 20.23 -18.58
N GLU A 280 37.94 20.69 -18.78
CA GLU A 280 39.02 19.93 -19.43
C GLU A 280 39.38 18.60 -18.74
N ARG A 281 39.09 18.48 -17.44
CA ARG A 281 39.38 17.29 -16.62
C ARG A 281 38.27 17.03 -15.62
N GLU A 282 37.03 17.04 -16.08
CA GLU A 282 35.98 16.58 -15.18
C GLU A 282 36.15 15.09 -14.89
N GLY A 283 36.52 14.78 -13.65
CA GLY A 283 36.40 13.43 -13.14
C GLY A 283 34.93 13.12 -12.91
N TYR A 284 34.51 11.88 -13.17
CA TYR A 284 33.12 11.47 -12.90
C TYR A 284 32.70 11.65 -11.44
N ARG A 285 33.62 11.86 -10.49
CA ARG A 285 33.29 12.20 -9.09
C ARG A 285 32.36 13.42 -8.99
N ASP A 286 32.64 14.50 -9.69
CA ASP A 286 31.82 15.72 -9.60
C ASP A 286 30.48 15.53 -10.32
N ALA A 287 30.49 14.79 -11.43
CA ALA A 287 29.28 14.41 -12.15
C ALA A 287 28.37 13.50 -11.32
N THR A 288 28.95 12.52 -10.61
CA THR A 288 28.25 11.66 -9.66
C THR A 288 27.61 12.49 -8.55
N SER A 289 28.36 13.40 -7.92
CA SER A 289 27.81 14.27 -6.86
C SER A 289 26.65 15.15 -7.33
N ARG A 290 26.67 15.61 -8.59
CA ARG A 290 25.54 16.37 -9.17
C ARG A 290 24.34 15.49 -9.47
N CYS A 291 24.57 14.26 -9.95
CA CYS A 291 23.52 13.28 -10.17
C CYS A 291 22.79 12.95 -8.86
N GLU A 292 23.55 12.68 -7.80
CA GLU A 292 23.02 12.31 -6.48
C GLU A 292 22.09 13.38 -5.90
N ARG A 293 22.46 14.65 -6.05
CA ARG A 293 21.70 15.79 -5.50
C ARG A 293 20.58 16.30 -6.39
N HIS A 294 20.48 15.84 -7.65
CA HIS A 294 19.68 16.51 -8.67
C HIS A 294 18.20 16.69 -8.27
N TYR A 295 17.57 15.63 -7.77
CA TYR A 295 16.15 15.65 -7.35
C TYR A 295 15.95 16.16 -5.93
N LEU A 296 17.02 16.27 -5.14
CA LEU A 296 16.97 16.58 -3.71
C LEU A 296 17.39 18.03 -3.40
N THR A 297 18.02 18.72 -4.35
CA THR A 297 18.58 20.07 -4.14
C THR A 297 17.52 21.11 -3.72
N SER A 298 16.29 20.98 -4.20
CA SER A 298 15.19 21.90 -3.91
C SER A 298 14.41 21.54 -2.64
N VAL A 299 14.69 20.38 -2.05
CA VAL A 299 13.99 19.88 -0.88
C VAL A 299 14.58 20.53 0.38
N THR A 300 13.71 21.13 1.20
CA THR A 300 14.10 21.74 2.47
C THR A 300 13.38 21.02 3.60
N PRO A 301 14.02 20.04 4.26
CA PRO A 301 13.40 19.26 5.32
C PRO A 301 13.02 20.14 6.51
N ARG A 302 11.86 19.88 7.14
CA ARG A 302 11.33 20.69 8.25
C ARG A 302 11.10 19.89 9.52
N THR A 303 10.66 18.64 9.39
CA THR A 303 10.46 17.74 10.53
C THR A 303 11.63 16.77 10.69
N PRO A 304 11.80 16.12 11.85
CA PRO A 304 12.73 14.99 11.98
C PRO A 304 12.46 13.90 10.93
N GLU A 305 11.19 13.62 10.63
CA GLU A 305 10.75 12.65 9.61
C GLU A 305 11.20 13.07 8.21
N ASP A 306 11.11 14.36 7.86
CA ASP A 306 11.62 14.87 6.59
C ASP A 306 13.13 14.62 6.43
N HIS A 307 13.91 14.77 7.50
CA HIS A 307 15.35 14.52 7.46
C HIS A 307 15.65 13.02 7.25
N LEU A 308 14.86 12.14 7.86
CA LEU A 308 14.99 10.69 7.71
C LEU A 308 14.62 10.25 6.28
N ILE A 309 13.52 10.78 5.73
CA ILE A 309 13.11 10.51 4.35
C ILE A 309 14.16 11.06 3.36
N LEU A 310 14.67 12.28 3.60
CA LEU A 310 15.73 12.85 2.78
C LEU A 310 16.96 11.94 2.76
N THR A 311 17.41 11.49 3.93
CA THR A 311 18.58 10.60 4.07
C THR A 311 18.37 9.29 3.31
N ALA A 312 17.18 8.70 3.39
CA ALA A 312 16.86 7.48 2.64
C ALA A 312 16.92 7.70 1.12
N LEU A 313 16.39 8.83 0.63
CA LEU A 313 16.45 9.17 -0.80
C LEU A 313 17.87 9.52 -1.26
N GLU A 314 18.67 10.16 -0.42
CA GLU A 314 20.10 10.40 -0.69
C GLU A 314 20.85 9.08 -0.87
N GLU A 315 20.59 8.08 -0.03
CA GLU A 315 21.20 6.75 -0.17
C GLU A 315 20.76 6.03 -1.45
N VAL A 316 19.47 6.10 -1.81
CA VAL A 316 18.97 5.57 -3.08
C VAL A 316 19.65 6.24 -4.27
N MET A 317 19.75 7.57 -4.25
CA MET A 317 20.38 8.35 -5.32
C MET A 317 21.88 8.08 -5.40
N HIS A 318 22.56 7.93 -4.27
CA HIS A 318 23.96 7.49 -4.19
C HIS A 318 24.16 6.12 -4.85
N GLY A 319 23.32 5.14 -4.49
CA GLY A 319 23.34 3.81 -5.07
C GLY A 319 23.15 3.81 -6.59
N ILE A 320 22.17 4.58 -7.09
CA ILE A 320 21.88 4.70 -8.53
C ILE A 320 23.02 5.38 -9.27
N CYS A 321 23.35 6.62 -8.89
CA CYS A 321 24.33 7.44 -9.60
C CYS A 321 25.74 6.84 -9.51
N GLY A 322 26.15 6.38 -8.33
CA GLY A 322 27.43 5.73 -8.12
C GLY A 322 27.59 4.49 -9.00
N ARG A 323 26.55 3.64 -9.09
CA ARG A 323 26.57 2.45 -9.93
C ARG A 323 26.62 2.78 -11.42
N LEU A 324 25.83 3.75 -11.89
CA LEU A 324 25.81 4.16 -13.29
C LEU A 324 27.19 4.68 -13.73
N PHE A 325 27.79 5.59 -12.96
CA PHE A 325 29.12 6.12 -13.29
C PHE A 325 30.22 5.07 -13.17
N ALA A 326 30.13 4.13 -12.22
CA ALA A 326 31.06 3.01 -12.12
C ALA A 326 31.01 2.10 -13.36
N VAL A 327 29.82 1.78 -13.86
CA VAL A 327 29.66 1.00 -15.10
C VAL A 327 30.15 1.78 -16.31
N ARG A 328 29.92 3.10 -16.36
CA ARG A 328 30.41 3.96 -17.44
C ARG A 328 31.94 3.96 -17.51
N LEU A 329 32.60 4.11 -16.37
CA LEU A 329 34.06 4.00 -16.23
C LEU A 329 34.58 2.65 -16.67
N TYR A 330 33.90 1.58 -16.28
CA TYR A 330 34.26 0.22 -16.66
C TYR A 330 34.24 0.03 -18.19
N ILE A 331 33.18 0.47 -18.86
CA ILE A 331 33.07 0.41 -20.33
C ILE A 331 34.14 1.29 -20.99
N GLU A 332 34.32 2.52 -20.51
CA GLU A 332 35.35 3.43 -21.03
C GLU A 332 36.76 2.81 -20.95
N TYR A 333 37.08 2.14 -19.84
CA TYR A 333 38.36 1.46 -19.69
C TYR A 333 38.47 0.21 -20.58
N GLU A 334 37.48 -0.67 -20.57
CA GLU A 334 37.55 -1.96 -21.28
C GLU A 334 37.39 -1.84 -22.80
N ILE A 335 36.73 -0.79 -23.28
CA ILE A 335 36.34 -0.62 -24.69
C ILE A 335 36.89 0.68 -25.26
N GLY A 336 36.71 1.80 -24.58
CA GLY A 336 37.17 3.12 -25.02
C GLY A 336 38.69 3.21 -25.11
N HIS A 337 39.39 3.04 -24.00
CA HIS A 337 40.86 3.17 -23.94
C HIS A 337 41.60 2.04 -24.66
N LYS A 338 41.14 0.80 -24.53
CA LYS A 338 41.83 -0.36 -25.13
C LYS A 338 41.58 -0.52 -26.62
N TYR A 339 40.39 -0.14 -27.11
CA TYR A 339 39.94 -0.46 -28.48
C TYR A 339 39.34 0.73 -29.24
N GLY A 340 39.32 1.95 -28.67
CA GLY A 340 38.75 3.12 -29.34
C GLY A 340 37.26 2.97 -29.69
N TYR A 341 36.50 2.27 -28.84
CA TYR A 341 35.09 1.90 -29.09
C TYR A 341 34.85 1.02 -30.33
N LYS A 342 35.88 0.28 -30.76
CA LYS A 342 35.80 -0.71 -31.84
C LYS A 342 36.41 -2.04 -31.39
N ALA A 343 35.80 -2.64 -30.37
CA ALA A 343 36.30 -3.90 -29.81
C ALA A 343 35.79 -5.11 -30.61
N PRO A 344 36.47 -6.27 -30.55
CA PRO A 344 35.93 -7.52 -31.09
C PRO A 344 34.59 -7.88 -30.45
N ALA A 345 33.66 -8.47 -31.21
CA ALA A 345 32.32 -8.80 -30.73
C ALA A 345 32.29 -9.63 -29.43
N ALA A 346 33.23 -10.57 -29.27
CA ALA A 346 33.35 -11.37 -28.05
C ALA A 346 33.71 -10.53 -26.81
N GLN A 347 34.51 -9.47 -26.98
CA GLN A 347 34.85 -8.55 -25.91
C GLN A 347 33.68 -7.62 -25.59
N GLU A 348 32.96 -7.13 -26.60
CA GLU A 348 31.76 -6.32 -26.40
C GLU A 348 30.67 -7.10 -25.64
N ASP A 349 30.42 -8.35 -26.01
CA ASP A 349 29.46 -9.21 -25.31
C ASP A 349 29.88 -9.44 -23.85
N LYS A 350 31.16 -9.76 -23.59
CA LYS A 350 31.67 -9.91 -22.23
C LYS A 350 31.44 -8.66 -21.36
N VAL A 351 31.74 -7.47 -21.91
CA VAL A 351 31.55 -6.18 -21.21
C VAL A 351 30.06 -5.89 -21.02
N LEU A 352 29.21 -6.19 -22.01
CA LEU A 352 27.76 -6.07 -21.91
C LEU A 352 27.21 -6.94 -20.77
N GLN A 353 27.53 -8.24 -20.74
CA GLN A 353 27.03 -9.14 -19.69
C GLN A 353 27.49 -8.71 -18.29
N SER A 354 28.74 -8.28 -18.15
CA SER A 354 29.26 -7.77 -16.88
C SER A 354 28.54 -6.50 -16.42
N SER A 355 28.27 -5.58 -17.36
CA SER A 355 27.56 -4.33 -17.09
C SER A 355 26.09 -4.57 -16.74
N LYS A 356 25.41 -5.47 -17.47
CA LYS A 356 24.05 -5.93 -17.16
C LYS A 356 23.96 -6.52 -15.76
N LYS A 357 24.88 -7.41 -15.39
CA LYS A 357 24.93 -8.00 -14.05
C LYS A 357 25.08 -6.93 -12.97
N SER A 358 25.89 -5.90 -13.22
CA SER A 358 26.10 -4.82 -12.26
C SER A 358 24.84 -3.95 -12.07
N ILE A 359 24.08 -3.68 -13.14
CA ILE A 359 22.81 -2.93 -13.04
C ILE A 359 21.70 -3.81 -12.45
N LYS A 360 21.66 -5.09 -12.79
CA LYS A 360 20.72 -6.06 -12.22
C LYS A 360 20.86 -6.12 -10.70
N HIS A 361 22.09 -6.16 -10.19
CA HIS A 361 22.34 -6.10 -8.74
C HIS A 361 21.79 -4.83 -8.07
N LEU A 362 21.91 -3.67 -8.73
CA LEU A 362 21.28 -2.43 -8.25
C LEU A 362 19.75 -2.56 -8.22
N MET A 363 19.15 -3.12 -9.28
CA MET A 363 17.71 -3.37 -9.31
C MET A 363 17.26 -4.32 -8.19
N ASP A 364 18.04 -5.37 -7.91
CA ASP A 364 17.78 -6.32 -6.83
C ASP A 364 17.87 -5.65 -5.44
N THR A 365 18.64 -4.57 -5.29
CA THR A 365 18.67 -3.74 -4.08
C THR A 365 17.48 -2.80 -4.00
N LEU A 366 17.15 -2.09 -5.09
CA LEU A 366 16.07 -1.10 -5.13
C LEU A 366 14.68 -1.73 -4.99
N ARG A 367 14.48 -2.92 -5.58
CA ARG A 367 13.25 -3.72 -5.52
C ARG A 367 11.97 -2.92 -5.80
N TRP A 368 12.04 -1.95 -6.71
CA TRP A 368 10.89 -1.09 -7.03
C TRP A 368 9.71 -1.89 -7.58
N THR A 369 8.51 -1.53 -7.10
CA THR A 369 7.24 -2.12 -7.51
C THR A 369 6.98 -1.94 -9.00
N ARG A 370 7.55 -0.91 -9.63
CA ARG A 370 7.48 -0.67 -11.08
C ARG A 370 7.92 -1.87 -11.93
N TRP A 371 8.82 -2.72 -11.44
CA TRP A 371 9.24 -3.94 -12.15
C TRP A 371 8.37 -5.17 -11.86
N LYS A 372 7.37 -5.00 -10.98
CA LYS A 372 6.35 -5.99 -10.58
C LYS A 372 4.95 -5.45 -10.91
N GLU A 373 4.78 -5.04 -12.17
CA GLU A 373 3.51 -4.54 -12.71
C GLU A 373 3.28 -5.16 -14.10
N CYS A 374 2.02 -5.27 -14.51
CA CYS A 374 1.70 -5.61 -15.89
C CYS A 374 1.92 -4.38 -16.77
N THR A 375 2.42 -4.60 -17.99
CA THR A 375 2.65 -3.49 -18.94
C THR A 375 1.34 -2.89 -19.44
N THR A 376 0.47 -3.71 -20.01
CA THR A 376 -0.88 -3.31 -20.47
C THR A 376 -1.75 -4.55 -20.58
N CYS A 377 -2.90 -4.55 -19.91
CA CYS A 377 -3.91 -5.60 -20.03
C CYS A 377 -5.01 -5.21 -21.02
N SER A 378 -5.68 -6.21 -21.59
CA SER A 378 -6.84 -6.00 -22.46
C SER A 378 -8.04 -5.45 -21.69
N PHE A 379 -9.03 -4.86 -22.37
CA PHE A 379 -10.21 -4.26 -21.73
C PHE A 379 -11.05 -5.22 -20.86
N HIS A 380 -10.98 -6.53 -21.13
CA HIS A 380 -11.68 -7.58 -20.39
C HIS A 380 -10.80 -8.22 -19.30
N GLU A 381 -9.56 -7.77 -19.16
CA GLU A 381 -8.58 -8.29 -18.22
C GLU A 381 -8.25 -7.24 -17.16
N VAL A 382 -7.65 -7.69 -16.07
CA VAL A 382 -7.10 -6.85 -15.02
C VAL A 382 -5.66 -7.27 -14.75
N CYS A 383 -4.78 -6.31 -14.48
CA CYS A 383 -3.46 -6.66 -13.96
C CYS A 383 -3.64 -7.25 -12.57
N PHE A 384 -3.41 -8.56 -12.44
CA PHE A 384 -3.58 -9.25 -11.18
C PHE A 384 -2.27 -9.23 -10.40
N ILE A 385 -2.26 -8.46 -9.32
CA ILE A 385 -1.22 -8.46 -8.30
C ILE A 385 -1.86 -9.04 -7.03
N PRO A 386 -1.24 -10.07 -6.41
CA PRO A 386 -1.77 -10.63 -5.18
C PRO A 386 -1.92 -9.59 -4.05
N MET A 387 -3.00 -9.72 -3.28
CA MET A 387 -3.39 -8.82 -2.18
C MET A 387 -4.16 -9.65 -1.16
N TRP A 388 -4.07 -9.37 0.14
CA TRP A 388 -4.82 -10.19 1.09
C TRP A 388 -6.33 -10.05 0.82
N PRO A 389 -7.13 -11.13 0.77
CA PRO A 389 -6.79 -12.55 1.03
C PRO A 389 -6.52 -13.41 -0.23
N VAL A 390 -6.41 -12.82 -1.41
CA VAL A 390 -6.38 -13.50 -2.71
C VAL A 390 -5.03 -13.42 -3.44
N GLY A 391 -4.69 -14.51 -4.13
CA GLY A 391 -3.62 -14.53 -5.12
C GLY A 391 -2.52 -15.54 -4.84
N ASP A 392 -1.96 -16.06 -5.92
CA ASP A 392 -0.94 -17.11 -5.92
C ASP A 392 0.49 -16.58 -5.92
N LYS A 393 1.42 -17.48 -5.59
CA LYS A 393 2.86 -17.24 -5.62
C LYS A 393 3.36 -16.85 -7.01
N ASP A 394 2.85 -17.50 -8.06
CA ASP A 394 3.28 -17.22 -9.43
C ASP A 394 2.97 -15.77 -9.81
N SER A 395 1.80 -15.26 -9.44
CA SER A 395 1.43 -13.85 -9.65
C SER A 395 2.18 -12.88 -8.74
N TYR A 396 2.64 -13.32 -7.56
CA TYR A 396 3.48 -12.50 -6.68
C TYR A 396 4.90 -12.34 -7.25
N GLU A 397 5.40 -13.39 -7.89
CA GLU A 397 6.70 -13.38 -8.58
C GLU A 397 6.61 -12.65 -9.93
N GLN A 398 5.54 -12.90 -10.69
CA GLN A 398 5.30 -12.36 -12.03
C GLN A 398 3.81 -11.99 -12.21
N PRO A 399 3.43 -10.74 -11.90
CA PRO A 399 2.08 -10.25 -12.16
C PRO A 399 1.66 -10.45 -13.61
N ASN A 400 0.40 -10.82 -13.82
CA ASN A 400 -0.14 -11.17 -15.13
C ASN A 400 -1.56 -10.62 -15.32
N CYS A 401 -1.95 -10.43 -16.57
CA CYS A 401 -3.30 -10.03 -16.92
C CYS A 401 -4.23 -11.24 -16.77
N ARG A 402 -5.35 -11.06 -16.05
CA ARG A 402 -6.35 -12.11 -15.82
C ARG A 402 -7.73 -11.66 -16.26
N ASP A 403 -8.46 -12.56 -16.89
CA ASP A 403 -9.86 -12.39 -17.28
C ASP A 403 -10.83 -12.92 -16.22
N HIS A 404 -12.13 -12.83 -16.49
CA HIS A 404 -13.15 -13.28 -15.56
C HIS A 404 -13.11 -14.79 -15.29
N ILE A 405 -12.81 -15.64 -16.29
CA ILE A 405 -12.79 -17.10 -16.15
C ILE A 405 -11.64 -17.50 -15.22
N SER A 406 -10.43 -17.00 -15.50
CA SER A 406 -9.25 -17.30 -14.70
C SER A 406 -9.38 -16.82 -13.24
N ILE A 407 -10.05 -15.69 -12.99
CA ILE A 407 -10.33 -15.22 -11.63
C ILE A 407 -11.42 -16.06 -10.96
N GLN A 408 -12.50 -16.40 -11.66
CA GLN A 408 -13.60 -17.21 -11.12
C GLN A 408 -13.13 -18.60 -10.70
N ASP A 409 -12.42 -19.29 -11.60
CA ASP A 409 -11.95 -20.65 -11.39
C ASP A 409 -10.94 -20.72 -10.22
N ASN A 410 -10.16 -19.67 -10.01
CA ASN A 410 -9.10 -19.64 -9.01
C ASN A 410 -9.41 -18.76 -7.78
N TRP A 411 -10.64 -18.28 -7.64
CA TRP A 411 -11.03 -17.28 -6.63
C TRP A 411 -10.62 -17.69 -5.21
N TRP A 412 -10.77 -18.97 -4.89
CA TRP A 412 -10.38 -19.57 -3.61
C TRP A 412 -9.22 -20.57 -3.71
N ASP A 413 -8.90 -21.06 -4.91
CA ASP A 413 -7.87 -22.08 -5.11
C ASP A 413 -6.45 -21.52 -4.89
N ASN A 414 -6.27 -20.22 -5.13
CA ASN A 414 -5.01 -19.51 -4.99
C ASN A 414 -5.00 -18.60 -3.75
N ARG A 415 -4.85 -19.24 -2.59
CA ARG A 415 -4.63 -18.63 -1.27
C ARG A 415 -3.47 -17.65 -1.32
N TYR A 416 -3.61 -16.48 -0.67
CA TYR A 416 -2.60 -15.44 -0.55
C TYR A 416 -1.16 -15.99 -0.38
N TRP A 417 -0.47 -16.06 -1.52
CA TRP A 417 0.84 -16.59 -1.95
C TRP A 417 1.60 -17.64 -1.13
N ASP A 418 1.11 -18.12 0.02
CA ASP A 418 1.75 -19.15 0.87
C ASP A 418 0.94 -19.54 2.14
N MET A 419 -0.34 -19.17 2.29
CA MET A 419 -1.13 -19.54 3.49
C MET A 419 -1.62 -21.01 3.45
N PRO A 420 -1.64 -21.76 4.57
CA PRO A 420 -2.27 -23.08 4.67
C PRO A 420 -3.77 -23.04 4.31
N LYS A 421 -4.37 -24.18 3.92
CA LYS A 421 -5.79 -24.21 3.51
C LYS A 421 -6.62 -23.85 4.73
N MET A 422 -7.34 -22.72 4.71
CA MET A 422 -8.39 -22.49 5.70
C MET A 422 -9.38 -23.63 5.57
N ARG A 423 -9.63 -24.35 6.66
CA ARG A 423 -10.56 -25.48 6.62
C ARG A 423 -12.00 -25.03 6.40
N HIS A 424 -12.34 -23.77 6.73
CA HIS A 424 -13.64 -23.13 6.48
C HIS A 424 -13.48 -21.60 6.40
N PRO A 425 -14.38 -20.86 5.71
CA PRO A 425 -14.48 -19.41 5.88
C PRO A 425 -14.69 -19.08 7.38
N PRO A 426 -14.22 -17.92 7.87
CA PRO A 426 -14.53 -17.49 9.23
C PRO A 426 -16.05 -17.53 9.40
N LYS A 427 -16.52 -18.23 10.43
CA LYS A 427 -17.93 -18.08 10.83
C LYS A 427 -18.08 -16.63 11.27
N LEU A 428 -19.09 -15.95 10.73
CA LEU A 428 -19.57 -14.70 11.32
C LEU A 428 -19.79 -14.94 12.83
N PRO A 429 -19.47 -13.97 13.70
CA PRO A 429 -19.78 -14.09 15.12
C PRO A 429 -21.27 -14.45 15.28
N PRO A 430 -21.63 -15.26 16.29
CA PRO A 430 -23.02 -15.54 16.61
C PRO A 430 -23.80 -14.23 16.72
N LYS A 431 -25.08 -14.24 16.29
CA LYS A 431 -25.98 -13.08 16.43
C LYS A 431 -26.09 -12.56 17.89
N GLU A 432 -25.65 -13.36 18.86
CA GLU A 432 -25.63 -13.03 20.29
C GLU A 432 -24.49 -12.05 20.66
N ASP A 433 -23.47 -11.91 19.80
CA ASP A 433 -22.33 -10.98 19.95
C ASP A 433 -22.41 -9.76 18.98
N LEU A 434 -23.56 -9.55 18.32
CA LEU A 434 -23.89 -8.42 17.41
C LEU A 434 -25.09 -7.63 17.96
#